data_AF-A0A315R4M0-F1
#
_entry.id   AF-A0A315R4M0-F1
#
_cell.length_a   1.000
_cell.length_b   1.000
_cell.length_c   1.000
_cell.angle_alpha   90.00
_cell.angle_beta   90.00
_cell.angle_gamma   90.00
#
_symmetry.space_group_name_H-M   'P 1'
#
loop_
_entity.id
_entity.type
_entity.pdbx_description
1 polymer ?
#
loop_
_entity_poly.entity_id
_entity_poly.type
_entity_poly.pdbx_seq_one_letter_code
_entity_poly.pdbx_strand_id
1 'polypeptide(L)'
;MEFEIDRNEVLRYLQTAKDIEDENINRLLDESIAEIKRVINFRYLYQKFPIQHTAEGVKIKNTTLTLKGRSIKKHLQKSDEIYLMAATLGAQVDKKISYYEKISVTKSMIFDACATTAIEEGCDQLEAEIKEKVLAAGNEAITFRYSPGYGDLGIEIQKEFLRILKAPKKIGLTASKYNMLLPTKSVTAIIGVLEEKEAAAENLINQKRENINQDNRDLEFEARHCKNCLLYEDCELRRKGIYCGAKG
;
A
#
# COMPACT_ATOMS: atom_id res chain seq x y z
N MET A 1 4.42 18.97 -14.65
CA MET A 1 4.63 17.52 -14.75
C MET A 1 4.34 17.14 -16.18
N GLU A 2 5.33 16.62 -16.89
CA GLU A 2 5.16 16.13 -18.26
C GLU A 2 4.78 14.65 -18.20
N PHE A 3 3.82 14.23 -19.02
CA PHE A 3 3.34 12.85 -19.05
C PHE A 3 3.86 12.15 -20.30
N GLU A 4 4.66 11.11 -20.08
CA GLU A 4 4.95 10.11 -21.10
C GLU A 4 3.96 8.96 -20.97
N ILE A 5 3.28 8.64 -22.07
CA ILE A 5 2.29 7.56 -22.10
C ILE A 5 2.89 6.47 -22.97
N ASP A 6 3.50 5.46 -22.33
CA ASP A 6 4.11 4.35 -23.05
C ASP A 6 3.03 3.54 -23.79
N ARG A 7 3.13 3.55 -25.12
CA ARG A 7 2.25 2.79 -26.01
C ARG A 7 2.23 1.30 -25.67
N ASN A 8 3.36 0.72 -25.24
CA ASN A 8 3.43 -0.68 -24.84
C ASN A 8 2.58 -0.97 -23.61
N GLU A 9 2.58 -0.06 -22.63
CA GLU A 9 1.74 -0.18 -21.44
C GLU A 9 0.26 0.01 -21.77
N VAL A 10 -0.07 0.93 -22.68
CA VAL A 10 -1.45 1.08 -23.18
C VAL A 10 -1.92 -0.24 -23.82
N LEU A 11 -1.12 -0.85 -24.69
CA LEU A 11 -1.44 -2.13 -25.33
C LEU A 11 -1.54 -3.28 -24.31
N ARG A 12 -0.69 -3.27 -23.27
CA ARG A 12 -0.75 -4.23 -22.17
C ARG A 12 -2.09 -4.14 -21.42
N TYR A 13 -2.56 -2.93 -21.10
CA TYR A 13 -3.87 -2.74 -20.48
C TYR A 13 -5.04 -3.10 -21.40
N LEU A 14 -4.87 -2.93 -22.72
CA LEU A 14 -5.82 -3.39 -23.74
C LEU A 14 -5.77 -4.90 -23.99
N GLN A 15 -4.83 -5.63 -23.38
CA GLN A 15 -4.60 -7.06 -23.62
C GLN A 15 -4.43 -7.38 -25.12
N THR A 16 -3.75 -6.48 -25.83
CA THR A 16 -3.53 -6.55 -27.28
C THR A 16 -2.05 -6.75 -27.59
N ALA A 17 -1.75 -7.41 -28.70
CA ALA A 17 -0.38 -7.63 -29.14
C ALA A 17 0.34 -6.30 -29.44
N LYS A 18 1.66 -6.26 -29.18
CA LYS A 18 2.46 -5.03 -29.35
C LYS A 18 2.60 -4.62 -30.83
N ASP A 19 2.60 -5.63 -31.69
CA ASP A 19 2.80 -5.62 -33.13
C ASP A 19 1.48 -5.64 -33.91
N ILE A 20 0.43 -4.99 -33.40
CA ILE A 20 -0.86 -4.90 -34.10
C ILE A 20 -0.70 -4.21 -35.47
N GLU A 21 -1.05 -4.94 -36.53
CA GLU A 21 -0.97 -4.49 -37.93
C GLU A 21 -2.26 -3.83 -38.43
N ASP A 22 -3.13 -3.34 -37.52
CA ASP A 22 -4.34 -2.62 -37.88
C ASP A 22 -4.08 -1.10 -37.86
N GLU A 23 -4.05 -0.49 -39.05
CA GLU A 23 -3.83 0.95 -39.22
C GLU A 23 -4.87 1.82 -38.51
N ASN A 24 -6.13 1.38 -38.44
CA ASN A 24 -7.17 2.14 -37.76
C ASN A 24 -6.98 2.12 -36.25
N ILE A 25 -6.62 0.97 -35.68
CA ILE A 25 -6.31 0.86 -34.25
C ILE A 25 -5.06 1.66 -33.91
N ASN A 26 -4.02 1.60 -34.75
CA ASN A 26 -2.80 2.39 -34.58
C ASN A 26 -3.09 3.89 -34.59
N ARG A 27 -3.88 4.36 -35.55
CA ARG A 27 -4.33 5.76 -35.59
C ARG A 27 -5.12 6.14 -34.33
N LEU A 28 -6.05 5.30 -33.89
CA LEU A 28 -6.84 5.56 -32.68
C LEU A 28 -5.98 5.60 -31.40
N LEU A 29 -4.94 4.76 -31.32
CA LEU A 29 -3.96 4.78 -30.22
C LEU A 29 -3.23 6.11 -30.19
N ASP A 30 -2.63 6.52 -31.31
CA ASP A 30 -1.84 7.75 -31.39
C ASP A 30 -2.69 8.99 -31.10
N GLU A 31 -3.90 9.05 -31.69
CA GLU A 31 -4.87 10.11 -31.42
C GLU A 31 -5.25 10.17 -29.93
N SER A 32 -5.50 9.01 -29.30
CA SER A 32 -5.92 8.93 -27.90
C SER A 32 -4.79 9.31 -26.95
N ILE A 33 -3.55 8.88 -27.23
CA ILE A 33 -2.35 9.25 -26.47
C ILE A 33 -2.11 10.77 -26.56
N ALA A 34 -2.21 11.36 -27.75
CA ALA A 34 -2.05 12.80 -27.92
C ALA A 34 -3.21 13.60 -27.30
N GLU A 35 -4.41 13.06 -27.33
CA GLU A 35 -5.59 13.70 -26.76
C GLU A 35 -5.59 13.68 -25.24
N ILE A 36 -5.28 12.55 -24.60
CA ILE A 36 -5.38 12.44 -23.15
C ILE A 36 -4.46 13.42 -22.43
N LYS A 37 -3.24 13.64 -22.95
CA LYS A 37 -2.28 14.61 -22.41
C LYS A 37 -2.86 16.03 -22.30
N ARG A 38 -3.81 16.38 -23.18
CA ARG A 38 -4.51 17.69 -23.18
C ARG A 38 -5.70 17.74 -22.24
N VAL A 39 -6.25 16.58 -21.87
CA VAL A 39 -7.43 16.45 -20.98
C VAL A 39 -7.03 16.30 -19.53
N ILE A 40 -5.87 15.68 -19.26
CA ILE A 40 -5.35 15.46 -17.91
C ILE A 40 -5.21 16.80 -17.17
N ASN A 41 -5.79 16.83 -15.98
CA ASN A 41 -5.59 17.88 -15.00
C ASN A 41 -5.07 17.20 -13.74
N PHE A 42 -3.81 16.80 -13.80
CA PHE A 42 -3.19 16.02 -12.74
C PHE A 42 -3.09 16.83 -11.45
N ARG A 43 -3.69 16.30 -10.39
CA ARG A 43 -3.67 16.91 -9.07
C ARG A 43 -3.31 15.85 -8.06
N TYR A 44 -2.41 16.21 -7.17
CA TYR A 44 -1.92 15.29 -6.17
C TYR A 44 -1.64 16.01 -4.86
N LEU A 45 -1.47 15.21 -3.82
CA LEU A 45 -1.06 15.62 -2.50
C LEU A 45 -0.38 14.44 -1.82
N TYR A 46 0.55 14.75 -0.92
CA TYR A 46 1.04 13.79 0.04
C TYR A 46 1.42 14.51 1.32
N GLN A 47 1.45 13.75 2.42
CA GLN A 47 1.83 14.28 3.72
C GLN A 47 2.51 13.18 4.53
N LYS A 48 3.59 13.57 5.22
CA LYS A 48 4.33 12.71 6.14
C LYS A 48 3.61 12.63 7.48
N PHE A 49 3.55 11.44 8.06
CA PHE A 49 2.99 11.18 9.38
C PHE A 49 3.88 10.22 10.18
N PRO A 50 4.10 10.48 11.47
CA PRO A 50 4.70 9.48 12.34
C PRO A 50 3.70 8.37 12.64
N ILE A 51 4.19 7.14 12.75
CA ILE A 51 3.37 5.96 13.03
C ILE A 51 3.75 5.30 14.35
N GLN A 52 2.84 4.44 14.83
CA GLN A 52 3.06 3.59 15.99
C GLN A 52 2.56 2.18 15.68
N HIS A 53 3.45 1.20 15.81
CA HIS A 53 3.10 -0.21 15.69
C HIS A 53 2.37 -0.67 16.95
N THR A 54 1.21 -1.31 16.77
CA THR A 54 0.37 -1.82 17.87
C THR A 54 -0.13 -3.23 17.57
N ALA A 55 -0.64 -3.92 18.60
CA ALA A 55 -1.28 -5.22 18.43
C ALA A 55 -2.47 -5.18 17.45
N GLU A 56 -3.20 -4.07 17.37
CA GLU A 56 -4.39 -3.93 16.52
C GLU A 56 -4.09 -3.50 15.07
N GLY A 57 -2.95 -2.85 14.84
CA GLY A 57 -2.67 -2.19 13.55
C GLY A 57 -1.46 -1.25 13.62
N VAL A 58 -1.21 -0.55 12.52
CA VAL A 58 -0.28 0.58 12.49
C VAL A 58 -1.10 1.86 12.67
N LYS A 59 -0.96 2.51 13.83
CA LYS A 59 -1.67 3.76 14.14
C LYS A 59 -0.93 4.94 13.53
N ILE A 60 -1.65 5.79 12.81
CA ILE A 60 -1.09 7.03 12.28
C ILE A 60 -1.27 8.12 13.34
N LYS A 61 -0.16 8.56 13.95
CA LYS A 61 -0.19 9.51 15.06
C LYS A 61 -0.84 10.83 14.61
N ASN A 62 -1.52 11.50 15.55
CA ASN A 62 -2.26 12.73 15.32
C ASN A 62 -3.45 12.61 14.34
N THR A 63 -3.90 11.39 14.09
CA THR A 63 -5.10 11.12 13.28
C THR A 63 -5.97 10.05 13.95
N THR A 64 -7.18 9.86 13.44
CA THR A 64 -8.08 8.79 13.85
C THR A 64 -7.88 7.49 13.07
N LEU A 65 -6.92 7.44 12.14
CA LEU A 65 -6.73 6.30 11.25
C LEU A 65 -5.74 5.28 11.83
N THR A 66 -6.19 4.03 11.88
CA THR A 66 -5.38 2.86 12.17
C THR A 66 -5.43 1.92 10.98
N LEU A 67 -4.26 1.62 10.41
CA LEU A 67 -4.11 0.67 9.31
C LEU A 67 -4.14 -0.75 9.88
N LYS A 68 -5.25 -1.44 9.66
CA LYS A 68 -5.45 -2.84 10.09
C LYS A 68 -5.07 -3.78 8.97
N GLY A 69 -4.61 -4.98 9.33
CA GLY A 69 -4.16 -6.01 8.39
C GLY A 69 -2.73 -6.47 8.67
N ARG A 70 -2.45 -7.75 8.41
CA ARG A 70 -1.13 -8.38 8.55
C ARG A 70 -0.19 -7.93 7.44
N SER A 71 -0.70 -7.76 6.22
CA SER A 71 0.11 -7.36 5.07
C SER A 71 0.65 -5.94 5.23
N ILE A 72 -0.19 -4.98 5.62
CA ILE A 72 0.25 -3.59 5.84
C ILE A 72 1.21 -3.47 7.04
N LYS A 73 1.00 -4.24 8.11
CA LYS A 73 1.94 -4.31 9.24
C LYS A 73 3.31 -4.80 8.79
N LYS A 74 3.36 -5.90 8.03
CA LYS A 74 4.61 -6.44 7.49
C LYS A 74 5.28 -5.44 6.55
N HIS A 75 4.49 -4.78 5.71
CA HIS A 75 4.97 -3.76 4.76
C HIS A 75 5.65 -2.59 5.48
N LEU A 76 5.10 -2.14 6.61
CA LEU A 76 5.61 -0.99 7.37
C LEU A 76 6.49 -1.36 8.57
N GLN A 77 6.87 -2.62 8.74
CA GLN A 77 7.53 -3.11 9.97
C GLN A 77 8.85 -2.41 10.31
N LYS A 78 9.54 -1.85 9.31
CA LYS A 78 10.79 -1.11 9.44
C LYS A 78 10.61 0.41 9.37
N SER A 79 9.38 0.88 9.35
CA SER A 79 9.05 2.29 9.22
C SER A 79 8.53 2.85 10.53
N ASP A 80 9.09 3.99 10.93
CA ASP A 80 8.59 4.80 12.05
C ASP A 80 7.78 6.02 11.56
N GLU A 81 7.88 6.32 10.25
CA GLU A 81 7.11 7.35 9.56
C GLU A 81 6.60 6.84 8.21
N ILE A 82 5.50 7.40 7.73
CA ILE A 82 4.91 7.09 6.42
C ILE A 82 4.55 8.38 5.68
N TYR A 83 4.44 8.29 4.37
CA TYR A 83 3.70 9.21 3.53
C TYR A 83 2.35 8.61 3.18
N LEU A 84 1.29 9.41 3.36
CA LEU A 84 0.01 9.16 2.71
C LEU A 84 -0.05 10.03 1.46
N MET A 85 -0.32 9.43 0.30
CA MET A 85 -0.48 10.15 -0.96
C MET A 85 -1.85 9.94 -1.58
N ALA A 86 -2.31 10.92 -2.33
CA ALA A 86 -3.49 10.84 -3.18
C ALA A 86 -3.27 11.60 -4.48
N ALA A 87 -3.65 11.01 -5.60
CA ALA A 87 -3.46 11.56 -6.94
C ALA A 87 -4.70 11.30 -7.81
N THR A 88 -4.99 12.20 -8.75
CA THR A 88 -6.10 12.07 -9.69
C THR A 88 -5.77 12.74 -11.02
N LEU A 89 -6.20 12.15 -12.14
CA LEU A 89 -6.15 12.80 -13.46
C LEU A 89 -7.25 13.85 -13.65
N GLY A 90 -8.23 13.90 -12.74
CA GLY A 90 -9.35 14.83 -12.75
C GLY A 90 -10.58 14.34 -13.51
N ALA A 91 -11.74 14.88 -13.15
CA ALA A 91 -13.05 14.45 -13.66
C ALA A 91 -13.25 14.66 -15.17
N GLN A 92 -12.41 15.45 -15.82
CA GLN A 92 -12.48 15.66 -17.26
C GLN A 92 -12.08 14.41 -18.05
N VAL A 93 -11.18 13.59 -17.50
CA VAL A 93 -10.80 12.29 -18.08
C VAL A 93 -12.00 11.34 -18.06
N ASP A 94 -12.65 11.16 -16.90
CA ASP A 94 -13.85 10.34 -16.77
C ASP A 94 -14.97 10.78 -17.74
N LYS A 95 -15.24 12.09 -17.83
CA LYS A 95 -16.22 12.64 -18.77
C LYS A 95 -15.88 12.31 -20.22
N LYS A 96 -14.59 12.31 -20.58
CA LYS A 96 -14.13 12.03 -21.93
C LYS A 96 -14.24 10.55 -22.27
N ILE A 97 -13.94 9.67 -21.33
CA ILE A 97 -14.19 8.23 -21.43
C ILE A 97 -15.68 7.99 -21.64
N SER A 98 -16.55 8.51 -20.77
CA SER A 98 -18.02 8.35 -20.90
C SER A 98 -18.61 8.98 -22.16
N TYR A 99 -17.95 9.98 -22.75
CA TYR A 99 -18.32 10.49 -24.06
C TYR A 99 -18.02 9.45 -25.15
N TYR A 100 -16.83 8.87 -25.15
CA TYR A 100 -16.43 7.85 -26.12
C TYR A 100 -17.23 6.56 -25.99
N GLU A 101 -17.64 6.15 -24.79
CA GLU A 101 -18.54 5.00 -24.60
C GLU A 101 -19.82 5.09 -25.46
N LYS A 102 -20.29 6.31 -25.76
CA LYS A 102 -21.52 6.55 -26.53
C LYS A 102 -21.30 6.61 -28.04
N ILE A 103 -20.10 6.97 -28.49
CA ILE A 103 -19.83 7.25 -29.92
C ILE A 103 -18.81 6.32 -30.56
N SER A 104 -17.95 5.67 -29.76
CA SER A 104 -16.94 4.72 -30.20
C SER A 104 -16.43 3.93 -28.98
N VAL A 105 -17.00 2.73 -28.80
CA VAL A 105 -16.61 1.82 -27.71
C VAL A 105 -15.11 1.51 -27.77
N THR A 106 -14.57 1.26 -28.97
CA THR A 106 -13.13 1.03 -29.20
C THR A 106 -12.28 2.20 -28.72
N LYS A 107 -12.63 3.44 -29.11
CA LYS A 107 -11.88 4.63 -28.66
C LYS A 107 -12.01 4.82 -27.14
N SER A 108 -13.15 4.49 -26.55
CA SER A 108 -13.33 4.54 -25.10
C SER A 108 -12.37 3.61 -24.37
N MET A 109 -12.26 2.37 -24.81
CA MET A 109 -11.35 1.38 -24.22
C MET A 109 -9.89 1.84 -24.34
N ILE A 110 -9.49 2.32 -25.53
CA ILE A 110 -8.14 2.85 -25.76
C ILE A 110 -7.87 4.06 -24.85
N PHE A 111 -8.82 4.99 -24.75
CA PHE A 111 -8.67 6.19 -23.93
C PHE A 111 -8.61 5.87 -22.43
N ASP A 112 -9.39 4.88 -21.97
CA ASP A 112 -9.34 4.38 -20.59
C ASP A 112 -8.00 3.69 -20.27
N ALA A 113 -7.45 2.92 -21.21
CA ALA A 113 -6.11 2.34 -21.10
C ALA A 113 -5.03 3.42 -21.03
N CYS A 114 -5.10 4.44 -21.90
CA CYS A 114 -4.22 5.61 -21.83
C CYS A 114 -4.31 6.31 -20.47
N ALA A 115 -5.51 6.45 -19.92
CA ALA A 115 -5.72 7.06 -18.61
C ALA A 115 -5.14 6.21 -17.47
N THR A 116 -5.19 4.89 -17.61
CA THR A 116 -4.60 3.97 -16.63
C THR A 116 -3.08 4.08 -16.66
N THR A 117 -2.46 4.09 -17.84
CA THR A 117 -1.03 4.35 -17.98
C THR A 117 -0.64 5.72 -17.42
N ALA A 118 -1.43 6.76 -17.70
CA ALA A 118 -1.17 8.11 -17.22
C ALA A 118 -1.19 8.23 -15.69
N ILE A 119 -2.16 7.60 -15.00
CA ILE A 119 -2.22 7.72 -13.53
C ILE A 119 -1.06 7.00 -12.86
N GLU A 120 -0.60 5.87 -13.41
CA GLU A 120 0.59 5.18 -12.90
C GLU A 120 1.85 6.01 -13.09
N GLU A 121 2.07 6.58 -14.28
CA GLU A 121 3.20 7.48 -14.56
C GLU A 121 3.22 8.66 -13.58
N GLY A 122 2.08 9.30 -13.33
CA GLY A 122 1.98 10.38 -12.36
C GLY A 122 2.26 9.93 -10.92
N CYS A 123 1.93 8.68 -10.58
CA CYS A 123 2.25 8.12 -9.26
C CYS A 123 3.73 7.76 -9.14
N ASP A 124 4.37 7.27 -10.21
CA ASP A 124 5.80 6.96 -10.25
C ASP A 124 6.64 8.22 -10.09
N GLN A 125 6.27 9.32 -10.77
CA GLN A 125 6.91 10.62 -10.57
C GLN A 125 6.73 11.12 -9.13
N LEU A 126 5.56 10.88 -8.52
CA LEU A 126 5.31 11.28 -7.14
C LEU A 126 6.11 10.44 -6.13
N GLU A 127 6.22 9.15 -6.37
CA GLU A 127 7.04 8.25 -5.57
C GLU A 127 8.51 8.66 -5.64
N ALA A 128 9.01 9.01 -6.83
CA ALA A 128 10.35 9.56 -7.01
C ALA A 128 10.55 10.87 -6.24
N GLU A 129 9.60 11.81 -6.32
CA GLU A 129 9.64 13.07 -5.55
C GLU A 129 9.70 12.80 -4.02
N ILE A 130 8.90 11.86 -3.52
CA ILE A 130 8.91 11.47 -2.11
C ILE A 130 10.25 10.82 -1.74
N LYS A 131 10.78 9.93 -2.57
CA LYS A 131 12.05 9.25 -2.35
C LYS A 131 13.20 10.26 -2.24
N GLU A 132 13.28 11.22 -3.13
CA GLU A 132 14.31 12.27 -3.08
C GLU A 132 14.26 13.05 -1.76
N LYS A 133 13.06 13.43 -1.29
CA LYS A 133 12.88 14.12 -0.01
C LYS A 133 13.30 13.27 1.18
N VAL A 134 13.03 11.97 1.13
CA VAL A 134 13.39 11.01 2.17
C VAL A 134 14.90 10.84 2.25
N LEU A 135 15.58 10.68 1.11
CA LEU A 135 17.04 10.58 1.02
C LEU A 135 17.72 11.88 1.47
N ALA A 136 17.22 13.04 1.05
CA ALA A 136 17.75 14.34 1.46
C ALA A 136 17.62 14.59 2.97
N ALA A 137 16.66 13.92 3.64
CA ALA A 137 16.49 13.95 5.09
C ALA A 137 17.36 12.92 5.84
N GLY A 138 18.24 12.19 5.15
CA GLY A 138 19.19 11.24 5.75
C GLY A 138 18.65 9.82 5.98
N ASN A 139 17.52 9.45 5.35
CA ASN A 139 16.98 8.09 5.42
C ASN A 139 17.53 7.22 4.28
N GLU A 140 17.43 5.90 4.41
CA GLU A 140 18.02 4.93 3.47
C GLU A 140 17.16 4.77 2.20
N ALA A 141 15.85 4.61 2.37
CA ALA A 141 14.94 4.25 1.28
C ALA A 141 13.47 4.52 1.63
N ILE A 142 12.59 4.15 0.69
CA ILE A 142 11.15 4.08 0.89
C ILE A 142 10.63 2.69 0.52
N THR A 143 9.46 2.31 1.02
CA THR A 143 8.74 1.13 0.53
C THR A 143 8.03 1.41 -0.80
N PHE A 144 7.60 0.36 -1.50
CA PHE A 144 6.68 0.50 -2.64
C PHE A 144 5.29 1.00 -2.19
N ARG A 145 4.52 1.59 -3.11
CA ARG A 145 3.13 2.05 -2.84
C ARG A 145 2.21 0.92 -2.37
N TYR A 146 1.57 1.08 -1.21
CA TYR A 146 0.54 0.17 -0.71
C TYR A 146 -0.81 0.88 -0.56
N SER A 147 -1.84 0.40 -1.25
CA SER A 147 -3.13 1.09 -1.35
C SER A 147 -4.24 0.38 -0.56
N PRO A 148 -5.24 1.11 -0.02
CA PRO A 148 -6.44 0.49 0.53
C PRO A 148 -7.15 -0.41 -0.50
N GLY A 149 -7.67 -1.55 -0.05
CA GLY A 149 -8.28 -2.57 -0.92
C GLY A 149 -7.30 -3.66 -1.40
N TYR A 150 -5.99 -3.49 -1.19
CA TYR A 150 -5.00 -4.54 -1.45
C TYR A 150 -4.74 -5.40 -0.21
N GLY A 151 -4.49 -6.69 -0.44
CA GLY A 151 -4.20 -7.66 0.62
C GLY A 151 -5.33 -7.74 1.64
N ASP A 152 -5.00 -7.53 2.91
CA ASP A 152 -5.97 -7.48 4.01
C ASP A 152 -6.18 -6.07 4.58
N LEU A 153 -5.76 -5.04 3.83
CA LEU A 153 -6.07 -3.64 4.14
C LEU A 153 -7.43 -3.28 3.52
N GLY A 154 -8.44 -3.14 4.37
CA GLY A 154 -9.81 -2.90 3.92
C GLY A 154 -10.01 -1.55 3.22
N ILE A 155 -10.86 -1.55 2.19
CA ILE A 155 -11.16 -0.35 1.38
C ILE A 155 -11.99 0.69 2.16
N GLU A 156 -12.61 0.31 3.27
CA GLU A 156 -13.43 1.19 4.12
C GLU A 156 -12.65 2.37 4.70
N ILE A 157 -11.32 2.28 4.79
CA ILE A 157 -10.50 3.39 5.27
C ILE A 157 -10.41 4.55 4.27
N GLN A 158 -10.83 4.36 3.02
CA GLN A 158 -10.66 5.34 1.94
C GLN A 158 -11.21 6.73 2.28
N LYS A 159 -12.40 6.80 2.90
CA LYS A 159 -13.03 8.07 3.27
C LYS A 159 -12.21 8.82 4.32
N GLU A 160 -11.74 8.07 5.32
CA GLU A 160 -10.92 8.62 6.40
C GLU A 160 -9.56 9.09 5.88
N PHE A 161 -8.94 8.28 5.03
CA PHE A 161 -7.69 8.58 4.34
C PHE A 161 -7.76 9.93 3.61
N LEU A 162 -8.80 10.11 2.78
CA LEU A 162 -9.01 11.35 2.04
C LEU A 162 -9.33 12.54 2.95
N ARG A 163 -10.03 12.30 4.07
CA ARG A 163 -10.35 13.34 5.06
C ARG A 163 -9.09 13.86 5.73
N ILE A 164 -8.20 12.97 6.18
CA ILE A 164 -6.91 13.32 6.81
C ILE A 164 -6.09 14.22 5.88
N LEU A 165 -6.02 13.85 4.60
CA LEU A 165 -5.29 14.62 3.59
C LEU A 165 -6.02 15.89 3.12
N LYS A 166 -7.27 16.08 3.52
CA LYS A 166 -8.17 17.15 3.03
C LYS A 166 -8.33 17.12 1.51
N ALA A 167 -8.28 15.92 0.91
CA ALA A 167 -8.27 15.71 -0.53
C ALA A 167 -9.53 16.22 -1.27
N PRO A 168 -10.76 16.07 -0.73
CA PRO A 168 -11.96 16.61 -1.38
C PRO A 168 -11.87 18.12 -1.63
N LYS A 169 -11.35 18.87 -0.66
CA LYS A 169 -11.22 20.33 -0.77
C LYS A 169 -10.01 20.76 -1.61
N LYS A 170 -8.88 20.06 -1.48
CA LYS A 170 -7.61 20.47 -2.11
C LYS A 170 -7.50 20.06 -3.58
N ILE A 171 -7.90 18.83 -3.90
CA ILE A 171 -7.70 18.26 -5.25
C ILE A 171 -9.00 17.78 -5.89
N GLY A 172 -10.13 17.80 -5.16
CA GLY A 172 -11.43 17.34 -5.67
C GLY A 172 -11.59 15.82 -5.67
N LEU A 173 -10.72 15.09 -4.97
CA LEU A 173 -10.79 13.64 -4.87
C LEU A 173 -11.62 13.21 -3.67
N THR A 174 -12.64 12.40 -3.93
CA THR A 174 -13.62 11.91 -2.94
C THR A 174 -13.74 10.40 -3.00
N ALA A 175 -14.50 9.82 -2.07
CA ALA A 175 -14.86 8.40 -2.11
C ALA A 175 -16.38 8.24 -2.09
N SER A 176 -16.90 7.33 -2.90
CA SER A 176 -18.31 7.02 -3.03
C SER A 176 -18.87 6.35 -1.77
N LYS A 177 -20.18 6.06 -1.74
CA LYS A 177 -20.78 5.30 -0.63
C LYS A 177 -20.09 3.95 -0.40
N TYR A 178 -19.60 3.31 -1.47
CA TYR A 178 -18.88 2.03 -1.46
C TYR A 178 -17.35 2.19 -1.41
N ASN A 179 -16.85 3.37 -1.04
CA ASN A 179 -15.43 3.66 -0.88
C ASN A 179 -14.59 3.62 -2.18
N MET A 180 -15.23 3.65 -3.35
CA MET A 180 -14.52 3.83 -4.62
C MET A 180 -14.13 5.29 -4.81
N LEU A 181 -12.94 5.54 -5.34
CA LEU A 181 -12.46 6.89 -5.64
C LEU A 181 -13.26 7.56 -6.76
N LEU A 182 -13.53 8.85 -6.60
CA LEU A 182 -14.15 9.72 -7.60
C LEU A 182 -13.38 11.04 -7.65
N PRO A 183 -12.75 11.42 -8.79
CA PRO A 183 -12.74 10.75 -10.12
C PRO A 183 -12.16 9.32 -10.12
N THR A 184 -12.50 8.50 -11.13
CA THR A 184 -12.16 7.06 -11.15
C THR A 184 -10.69 6.79 -11.46
N LYS A 185 -10.05 7.62 -12.29
CA LYS A 185 -8.60 7.53 -12.58
C LYS A 185 -7.80 8.27 -11.51
N SER A 186 -7.77 7.65 -10.34
CA SER A 186 -7.17 8.18 -9.12
C SER A 186 -6.54 7.07 -8.29
N VAL A 187 -5.53 7.42 -7.51
CA VAL A 187 -4.80 6.50 -6.63
C VAL A 187 -4.67 7.13 -5.26
N THR A 188 -4.74 6.31 -4.22
CA THR A 188 -4.25 6.64 -2.88
C THR A 188 -3.31 5.55 -2.43
N ALA A 189 -2.16 5.92 -1.89
CA ALA A 189 -1.17 4.96 -1.46
C ALA A 189 -0.47 5.39 -0.17
N ILE A 190 0.08 4.39 0.50
CA ILE A 190 0.89 4.49 1.71
C ILE A 190 2.31 4.11 1.31
N ILE A 191 3.27 4.94 1.70
CA ILE A 191 4.70 4.71 1.46
C ILE A 191 5.40 4.81 2.82
N GLY A 192 6.09 3.76 3.25
CA GLY A 192 6.89 3.76 4.46
C GLY A 192 8.26 4.40 4.24
N VAL A 193 8.74 5.16 5.22
CA VAL A 193 10.12 5.64 5.27
C VAL A 193 10.98 4.55 5.90
N LEU A 194 12.14 4.24 5.30
CA LEU A 194 13.07 3.24 5.79
C LEU A 194 14.34 3.94 6.28
N GLU A 195 14.60 3.85 7.58
CA GLU A 195 15.83 4.33 8.21
C GLU A 195 16.90 3.23 8.22
N GLU A 196 18.15 3.63 8.00
CA GLU A 196 19.30 2.76 8.25
C GLU A 196 19.44 2.61 9.77
N LYS A 197 19.10 1.44 10.30
CA LYS A 197 19.24 1.17 11.73
C LYS A 197 20.52 0.37 12.01
N GLU A 198 21.66 1.04 12.14
CA GLU A 198 22.78 0.49 12.94
C GLU A 198 22.32 0.27 14.40
N ALA A 199 21.35 1.05 14.90
CA ALA A 199 20.83 0.98 16.27
C ALA A 199 19.70 -0.05 16.53
N ALA A 200 19.12 -0.70 15.51
CA ALA A 200 18.08 -1.74 15.73
C ALA A 200 18.63 -3.16 15.84
N ALA A 201 19.85 -3.41 15.40
CA ALA A 201 20.49 -4.70 15.62
C ALA A 201 20.57 -4.98 17.12
N GLU A 202 20.95 -4.00 17.94
CA GLU A 202 21.06 -4.16 19.40
C GLU A 202 19.71 -4.38 20.08
N ASN A 203 18.66 -3.64 19.69
CA ASN A 203 17.34 -3.80 20.28
C ASN A 203 16.65 -5.11 19.88
N LEU A 204 16.80 -5.58 18.64
CA LEU A 204 16.30 -6.92 18.25
C LEU A 204 17.10 -8.05 18.89
N ILE A 205 18.41 -7.88 19.07
CA ILE A 205 19.24 -8.86 19.79
C ILE A 205 18.82 -8.91 21.26
N ASN A 206 18.57 -7.76 21.91
CA ASN A 206 18.13 -7.72 23.29
C ASN A 206 16.71 -8.27 23.47
N GLN A 207 15.76 -7.96 22.58
CA GLN A 207 14.42 -8.55 22.62
C GLN A 207 14.42 -10.05 22.32
N LYS A 208 15.26 -10.53 21.38
CA LYS A 208 15.45 -11.98 21.18
C LYS A 208 16.09 -12.64 22.38
N ARG A 209 17.08 -12.01 23.03
CA ARG A 209 17.72 -12.52 24.25
C ARG A 209 16.74 -12.57 25.43
N GLU A 210 15.87 -11.58 25.59
CA GLU A 210 14.83 -11.56 26.61
C GLU A 210 13.79 -12.65 26.39
N ASN A 211 13.30 -12.82 25.14
CA ASN A 211 12.36 -13.89 24.81
C ASN A 211 12.97 -15.29 24.97
N ILE A 212 14.23 -15.50 24.55
CA ILE A 212 14.96 -16.76 24.78
C ILE A 212 15.15 -17.01 26.28
N ASN A 213 15.46 -15.98 27.07
CA ASN A 213 15.60 -16.10 28.52
C ASN A 213 14.25 -16.34 29.21
N GLN A 214 13.13 -15.95 28.61
CA GLN A 214 11.79 -16.23 29.11
C GLN A 214 11.38 -17.66 28.75
N ASP A 215 11.53 -18.07 27.49
CA ASP A 215 11.28 -19.44 27.03
C ASP A 215 12.13 -20.46 27.80
N ASN A 216 13.41 -20.16 28.07
CA ASN A 216 14.26 -21.02 28.90
C ASN A 216 13.77 -21.10 30.35
N ARG A 217 13.29 -19.99 30.93
CA ARG A 217 12.74 -19.98 32.29
C ARG A 217 11.42 -20.75 32.38
N ASP A 218 10.59 -20.66 31.34
CA ASP A 218 9.34 -21.40 31.24
C ASP A 218 9.63 -22.89 31.07
N LEU A 219 10.55 -23.29 30.19
CA LEU A 219 11.00 -24.68 30.05
C LEU A 219 11.59 -25.25 31.36
N GLU A 220 12.38 -24.47 32.10
CA GLU A 220 12.90 -24.88 33.41
C GLU A 220 11.80 -24.99 34.48
N PHE A 221 10.78 -24.13 34.42
CA PHE A 221 9.61 -24.19 35.29
C PHE A 221 8.80 -25.45 35.00
N GLU A 222 8.49 -25.70 33.73
CA GLU A 222 7.74 -26.86 33.24
C GLU A 222 8.43 -28.18 33.61
N ALA A 223 9.75 -28.28 33.39
CA ALA A 223 10.53 -29.47 33.71
C ALA A 223 10.57 -29.77 35.23
N ARG A 224 10.68 -28.74 36.08
CA ARG A 224 10.65 -28.90 37.54
C ARG A 224 9.29 -29.39 38.04
N HIS A 225 8.20 -28.84 37.50
CA HIS A 225 6.85 -29.25 37.91
C HIS A 225 6.50 -30.66 37.44
N CYS A 226 6.92 -31.04 36.23
CA CYS A 226 6.79 -32.41 35.77
C CYS A 226 7.53 -33.39 36.69
N LYS A 227 8.80 -33.11 37.04
CA LYS A 227 9.61 -34.01 37.89
C LYS A 227 9.02 -34.27 39.28
N ASN A 228 8.25 -33.33 39.82
CA ASN A 228 7.63 -33.45 41.13
C ASN A 228 6.17 -33.93 41.07
N CYS A 229 5.66 -34.28 39.89
CA CYS A 229 4.28 -34.72 39.71
C CYS A 229 4.10 -36.19 40.14
N LEU A 230 3.01 -36.48 40.86
CA LEU A 230 2.65 -37.85 41.28
C LEU A 230 2.45 -38.81 40.09
N LEU A 231 2.16 -38.28 38.90
CA LEU A 231 1.95 -39.03 37.66
C LEU A 231 3.18 -39.03 36.76
N TYR A 232 4.36 -38.70 37.28
CA TYR A 232 5.58 -38.47 36.47
C TYR A 232 5.95 -39.65 35.57
N GLU A 233 5.81 -40.89 36.06
CA GLU A 233 6.17 -42.09 35.30
C GLU A 233 5.18 -42.40 34.18
N ASP A 234 3.89 -42.12 34.38
CA ASP A 234 2.79 -42.51 33.48
C ASP A 234 2.24 -41.38 32.61
N CYS A 235 2.70 -40.13 32.79
CA CYS A 235 2.18 -38.98 32.04
C CYS A 235 2.60 -38.99 30.56
N GLU A 236 1.65 -39.27 29.66
CA GLU A 236 1.89 -39.23 28.21
C GLU A 236 2.27 -37.85 27.68
N LEU A 237 1.72 -36.77 28.25
CA LEU A 237 2.01 -35.40 27.81
C LEU A 237 3.47 -35.04 28.07
N ARG A 238 3.99 -35.40 29.25
CA ARG A 238 5.42 -35.26 29.57
C ARG A 238 6.31 -36.07 28.64
N ARG A 239 5.92 -37.31 28.30
CA ARG A 239 6.68 -38.14 27.32
C ARG A 239 6.74 -37.50 25.94
N LYS A 240 5.74 -36.70 25.58
CA LYS A 240 5.70 -35.89 24.35
C LYS A 240 6.38 -34.52 24.49
N GLY A 241 6.98 -34.22 25.65
CA GLY A 241 7.64 -32.94 25.91
C GLY A 241 6.68 -31.77 26.13
N ILE A 242 5.42 -32.04 26.48
CA ILE A 242 4.36 -31.04 26.64
C ILE A 242 4.01 -30.91 28.12
N TYR A 243 4.09 -29.69 28.66
CA TYR A 243 3.63 -29.39 30.01
C TYR A 243 2.11 -29.24 30.05
N CYS A 244 1.45 -29.96 30.96
CA CYS A 244 -0.01 -29.99 31.03
C CYS A 244 -0.63 -28.87 31.88
N GLY A 245 0.18 -28.10 32.63
CA GLY A 245 -0.31 -27.03 33.51
C GLY A 245 -1.06 -27.50 34.77
N ALA A 246 -1.13 -28.81 35.02
CA ALA A 246 -1.72 -29.33 36.25
C ALA A 246 -0.82 -28.96 37.45
N LYS A 247 -1.39 -28.30 38.45
CA LYS A 247 -0.70 -28.04 39.71
C LYS A 247 -0.52 -29.39 40.41
N GLY A 248 0.73 -29.77 40.65
CA GLY A 248 1.08 -30.94 41.45
C GLY A 248 0.59 -30.81 42.89
#